data_AF-A0A4S4BEE2-F1
#
_entry.id   AF-A0A4S4BEE2-F1
#
_cell.length_a   1.000
_cell.length_b   1.000
_cell.length_c   1.000
_cell.angle_alpha   90.00
_cell.angle_beta   90.00
_cell.angle_gamma   90.00
#
_symmetry.space_group_name_H-M   'P 1'
#
loop_
_entity.id
_entity.type
_entity.pdbx_description
1 polymer ?
#
loop_
_entity_poly.entity_id
_entity_poly.type
_entity_poly.pdbx_seq_one_letter_code
_entity_poly.pdbx_strand_id
1 'polypeptide(L)'
;MTNYVYDRQYVILETDASDEVAVRYVHGLNYIARIDGTATEQLSYYLYNGHGDVVQTVNEAGVLENQYDYDIFGSPILVIEQYTSSIRYSGEFFDAEVGLYYLRARYYDPYVGRFISRDTYTGRDDSPLSLNLYTYVLNNPLMFVDPSGHTAVALRDLATATGASVSYDAKTGISTYNLSGVEITFNTKSASDQ
;
A
#
# COMPACT_ATOMS: atom_id res chain seq x y z
N MET A 1 -4.21 -0.23 -25.21
CA MET A 1 -3.15 -0.91 -24.46
C MET A 1 -2.46 0.14 -23.64
N THR A 2 -2.31 -0.09 -22.34
CA THR A 2 -1.59 0.81 -21.43
C THR A 2 -0.20 0.23 -21.22
N ASN A 3 0.82 1.06 -21.36
CA ASN A 3 2.20 0.70 -21.08
C ASN A 3 2.63 1.31 -19.74
N TYR A 4 3.49 0.61 -19.01
CA TYR A 4 3.96 1.03 -17.69
C TYR A 4 5.46 1.29 -17.72
N VAL A 5 5.88 2.46 -17.25
CA VAL A 5 7.30 2.80 -17.06
C VAL A 5 7.63 2.72 -15.58
N TYR A 6 8.74 2.04 -15.27
CA TYR A 6 9.15 1.77 -13.89
C TYR A 6 10.44 2.51 -13.52
N ASP A 7 10.48 3.07 -12.31
CA ASP A 7 11.75 3.30 -11.59
C ASP A 7 11.90 2.23 -10.51
N ARG A 8 12.88 1.35 -10.71
CA ARG A 8 13.09 0.14 -9.88
C ARG A 8 11.82 -0.69 -9.76
N GLN A 9 11.08 -0.51 -8.66
CA GLN A 9 9.92 -1.29 -8.27
C GLN A 9 8.61 -0.49 -8.28
N TYR A 10 8.67 0.80 -8.62
CA TYR A 10 7.51 1.69 -8.66
C TYR A 10 7.16 2.03 -10.10
N VAL A 11 5.86 2.02 -10.40
CA VAL A 11 5.34 2.55 -11.67
C VAL A 11 5.39 4.07 -11.57
N ILE A 12 6.12 4.72 -12.46
CA ILE A 12 6.27 6.19 -12.46
C ILE A 12 5.42 6.86 -13.54
N LEU A 13 5.11 6.14 -14.62
CA LEU A 13 4.27 6.63 -15.72
C LEU A 13 3.38 5.50 -16.25
N GLU A 14 2.16 5.86 -16.62
CA GLU A 14 1.31 5.09 -17.52
C GLU A 14 1.26 5.83 -18.87
N THR A 15 1.55 5.15 -19.96
CA THR A 15 1.44 5.70 -21.32
C THR A 15 0.40 4.94 -22.14
N ASP A 16 -0.20 5.61 -23.11
CA ASP A 16 -1.11 4.97 -24.04
C ASP A 16 -0.35 4.18 -25.14
N ALA A 17 -1.09 3.62 -26.10
CA ALA A 17 -0.50 2.84 -27.18
C ALA A 17 0.38 3.66 -28.15
N SER A 18 0.35 5.00 -28.05
CA SER A 18 1.14 5.96 -28.83
C SER A 18 2.30 6.56 -28.04
N ASP A 19 2.58 6.03 -26.84
CA ASP A 19 3.56 6.54 -25.88
C ASP A 19 3.26 7.93 -25.31
N GLU A 20 2.02 8.41 -25.44
CA GLU A 20 1.57 9.63 -24.78
C GLU A 20 1.29 9.35 -23.30
N VAL A 21 1.74 10.26 -22.43
CA VAL A 21 1.62 10.08 -20.97
C VAL A 21 0.16 10.25 -20.54
N ALA A 22 -0.43 9.19 -19.99
CA ALA A 22 -1.77 9.23 -19.41
C ALA A 22 -1.73 9.67 -17.94
N VAL A 23 -0.84 9.06 -17.16
CA VAL A 23 -0.70 9.30 -15.71
C VAL A 23 0.77 9.37 -15.34
N ARG A 24 1.13 10.34 -14.49
CA ARG A 24 2.45 10.45 -13.87
C ARG A 24 2.34 10.33 -12.36
N TYR A 25 3.19 9.52 -11.76
CA TYR A 25 3.24 9.33 -10.32
C TYR A 25 4.43 10.04 -9.70
N VAL A 26 4.16 10.80 -8.64
CA VAL A 26 5.19 11.36 -7.75
C VAL A 26 5.29 10.43 -6.56
N HIS A 27 6.48 9.92 -6.27
CA HIS A 27 6.70 9.02 -5.14
C HIS A 27 7.92 9.43 -4.31
N GLY A 28 7.87 9.12 -3.03
CA GLY A 28 9.01 9.08 -2.12
C GLY A 28 9.21 7.65 -1.66
N LEU A 29 9.01 7.42 -0.34
CA LEU A 29 8.90 6.07 0.22
C LEU A 29 7.64 5.35 -0.29
N ASN A 30 6.53 6.08 -0.37
CA ASN A 30 5.27 5.66 -0.98
C ASN A 30 4.89 6.63 -2.11
N TYR A 31 3.84 6.31 -2.86
CA TYR A 31 3.24 7.26 -3.79
C TYR A 31 2.71 8.49 -3.03
N ILE A 32 3.08 9.68 -3.47
CA ILE A 32 2.69 10.94 -2.83
C ILE A 32 1.51 11.54 -3.59
N ALA A 33 1.61 11.57 -4.91
CA ALA A 33 0.61 12.16 -5.77
C ALA A 33 0.56 11.48 -7.15
N ARG A 34 -0.54 11.69 -7.84
CA ARG A 34 -0.70 11.38 -9.27
C ARG A 34 -1.05 12.66 -10.03
N ILE A 35 -0.63 12.70 -11.29
CA ILE A 35 -0.91 13.79 -12.20
C ILE A 35 -1.52 13.18 -13.46
N ASP A 36 -2.78 13.53 -13.73
CA ASP A 36 -3.54 13.05 -14.88
C ASP A 36 -3.56 14.08 -16.01
N GLY A 37 -3.46 13.60 -17.25
CA GLY A 37 -3.63 14.40 -18.46
C GLY A 37 -2.38 15.16 -18.92
N THR A 38 -2.29 15.40 -20.24
CA THR A 38 -1.14 16.06 -20.89
C THR A 38 -1.34 17.55 -21.16
N ALA A 39 -2.58 17.98 -21.38
CA ALA A 39 -2.91 19.37 -21.74
C ALA A 39 -3.41 20.21 -20.55
N THR A 40 -4.15 19.59 -19.63
CA THR A 40 -4.57 20.18 -18.35
C THR A 40 -4.25 19.18 -17.28
N GLU A 41 -3.09 19.35 -16.63
CA GLU A 41 -2.66 18.48 -15.55
C GLU A 41 -3.65 18.59 -14.37
N GLN A 42 -4.17 17.45 -13.91
CA GLN A 42 -4.92 17.34 -12.66
C GLN A 42 -4.05 16.65 -11.62
N LEU A 43 -3.70 17.38 -10.56
CA LEU A 43 -2.88 16.89 -9.47
C LEU A 43 -3.75 16.42 -8.31
N SER A 44 -3.56 15.17 -7.91
CA SER A 44 -4.25 14.53 -6.79
C SER A 44 -3.25 13.92 -5.82
N TYR A 45 -3.49 14.11 -4.52
CA TYR A 45 -2.65 13.61 -3.43
C TYR A 45 -3.25 12.37 -2.79
N TYR A 46 -2.40 11.42 -2.44
CA TYR A 46 -2.80 10.20 -1.72
C TYR A 46 -2.79 10.43 -0.21
N LEU A 47 -3.88 10.04 0.45
CA LEU A 47 -3.98 10.03 1.92
C LEU A 47 -4.02 8.58 2.41
N TYR A 48 -3.17 8.31 3.40
CA TYR A 48 -2.91 6.96 3.90
C TYR A 48 -3.42 6.77 5.33
N ASN A 49 -3.84 5.54 5.66
CA ASN A 49 -4.01 5.13 7.05
C ASN A 49 -2.66 4.72 7.69
N GLY A 50 -2.69 4.28 8.95
CA GLY A 50 -1.49 3.85 9.68
C GLY A 50 -0.85 2.55 9.17
N HIS A 51 -1.57 1.73 8.41
CA HIS A 51 -1.02 0.53 7.75
C HIS A 51 -0.30 0.91 6.43
N GLY A 52 -0.63 2.05 5.83
CA GLY A 52 -0.12 2.48 4.53
C GLY A 52 -1.09 2.24 3.38
N ASP A 53 -2.38 2.02 3.67
CA ASP A 53 -3.41 1.89 2.65
C ASP A 53 -3.89 3.26 2.19
N VAL A 54 -4.07 3.46 0.88
CA VAL A 54 -4.74 4.65 0.36
C VAL A 54 -6.21 4.61 0.75
N VAL A 55 -6.62 5.49 1.66
CA VAL A 55 -8.01 5.62 2.11
C VAL A 55 -8.75 6.75 1.41
N GLN A 56 -8.03 7.77 0.94
CA GLN A 56 -8.62 8.90 0.23
C GLN A 56 -7.64 9.48 -0.80
N THR A 57 -8.19 10.16 -1.80
CA THR A 57 -7.43 11.11 -2.63
C THR A 57 -8.07 12.48 -2.57
N VAL A 58 -7.25 13.53 -2.62
CA VAL A 58 -7.71 14.92 -2.60
C VAL A 58 -7.02 15.71 -3.70
N ASN A 59 -7.71 16.69 -4.29
CA ASN A 59 -7.09 17.60 -5.25
C ASN A 59 -6.21 18.66 -4.56
N GLU A 60 -5.63 19.56 -5.36
CA GLU A 60 -4.78 20.67 -4.88
C GLU A 60 -5.46 21.62 -3.88
N ALA A 61 -6.78 21.73 -3.92
CA ALA A 61 -7.57 22.53 -2.98
C ALA A 61 -7.95 21.75 -1.72
N GLY A 62 -7.53 20.48 -1.59
CA GLY A 62 -7.89 19.60 -0.48
C GLY A 62 -9.33 19.06 -0.56
N VAL A 63 -9.98 19.16 -1.72
CA VAL A 63 -11.32 18.60 -1.93
C VAL A 63 -11.20 17.10 -2.19
N LEU A 64 -12.03 16.32 -1.50
CA LEU A 64 -12.10 14.86 -1.63
C LEU A 64 -12.48 14.44 -3.05
N GLU A 65 -11.70 13.54 -3.63
CA GLU A 65 -11.90 12.96 -4.96
C GLU A 65 -12.33 11.50 -4.86
N ASN A 66 -11.49 10.66 -4.25
CA ASN A 66 -11.78 9.24 -4.03
C ASN A 66 -11.77 8.89 -2.54
N GLN A 67 -12.51 7.83 -2.17
CA GLN A 67 -12.53 7.26 -0.83
C GLN A 67 -12.61 5.73 -0.89
N TYR A 68 -11.84 5.07 -0.04
CA TYR A 68 -11.74 3.62 0.04
C TYR A 68 -11.72 3.14 1.49
N ASP A 69 -12.42 2.02 1.74
CA ASP A 69 -12.26 1.22 2.95
C ASP A 69 -11.94 -0.22 2.53
N TYR A 70 -11.09 -0.90 3.29
CA TYR A 70 -10.67 -2.28 3.02
C TYR A 70 -10.90 -3.16 4.25
N ASP A 71 -11.03 -4.46 4.02
CA ASP A 71 -10.85 -5.45 5.07
C ASP A 71 -9.36 -5.65 5.41
N ILE A 72 -9.09 -6.49 6.39
CA ILE A 72 -7.72 -6.74 6.87
C ILE A 72 -6.81 -7.38 5.81
N PHE A 73 -7.36 -8.00 4.76
CA PHE A 73 -6.61 -8.62 3.68
C PHE A 73 -6.56 -7.71 2.43
N GLY A 74 -7.10 -6.50 2.49
CA GLY A 74 -7.06 -5.53 1.40
C GLY A 74 -8.20 -5.68 0.39
N SER A 75 -9.22 -6.49 0.68
CA SER A 75 -10.44 -6.50 -0.15
C SER A 75 -11.23 -5.23 0.10
N PRO A 76 -11.66 -4.50 -0.94
CA PRO A 76 -12.40 -3.26 -0.76
C PRO A 76 -13.80 -3.51 -0.19
N ILE A 77 -14.14 -2.82 0.89
CA ILE A 77 -15.48 -2.76 1.50
C ILE A 77 -16.24 -1.54 0.96
N LEU A 78 -15.54 -0.42 0.74
CA LEU A 78 -16.06 0.81 0.15
C LEU A 78 -15.17 1.26 -0.99
N VAL A 79 -15.77 1.65 -2.11
CA VAL A 79 -15.10 2.30 -3.24
C VAL A 79 -15.99 3.44 -3.72
N ILE A 80 -15.52 4.68 -3.53
CA ILE A 80 -16.12 5.88 -4.10
C ILE A 80 -15.03 6.53 -4.95
N GLU A 81 -15.21 6.56 -6.27
CA GLU A 81 -14.22 7.07 -7.20
C GLU A 81 -14.81 8.13 -8.13
N GLN A 82 -14.15 9.29 -8.23
CA GLN A 82 -14.33 10.25 -9.31
C GLN A 82 -13.47 9.87 -10.53
N TYR A 83 -12.35 9.20 -10.31
CA TYR A 83 -11.49 8.61 -11.33
C TYR A 83 -10.90 7.28 -10.84
N THR A 84 -10.52 6.40 -11.76
CA THR A 84 -9.90 5.11 -11.44
C THR A 84 -8.50 5.30 -10.83
N SER A 85 -8.29 4.82 -9.61
CA SER A 85 -6.97 4.79 -8.97
C SER A 85 -6.35 3.40 -8.93
N SER A 86 -5.17 3.29 -9.52
CA SER A 86 -4.33 2.09 -9.46
C SER A 86 -3.64 1.95 -8.11
N ILE A 87 -3.31 3.01 -7.39
CA ILE A 87 -2.63 2.89 -6.08
C ILE A 87 -3.69 2.77 -4.98
N ARG A 88 -3.64 1.66 -4.22
CA ARG A 88 -4.68 1.29 -3.24
C ARG A 88 -4.10 0.69 -1.93
N TYR A 89 -4.52 -0.52 -1.55
CA TYR A 89 -4.12 -1.20 -0.32
C TYR A 89 -2.59 -1.37 -0.21
N SER A 90 -2.04 -1.14 0.97
CA SER A 90 -0.61 -1.11 1.26
C SER A 90 0.23 -0.22 0.33
N GLY A 91 -0.40 0.74 -0.37
CA GLY A 91 0.25 1.59 -1.37
C GLY A 91 0.66 0.85 -2.64
N GLU A 92 0.06 -0.32 -2.89
CA GLU A 92 0.40 -1.19 -4.01
C GLU A 92 -0.47 -0.93 -5.24
N PHE A 93 0.07 -1.32 -6.40
CA PHE A 93 -0.60 -1.19 -7.68
C PHE A 93 -1.71 -2.24 -7.82
N PHE A 94 -2.94 -1.78 -7.98
CA PHE A 94 -4.15 -2.56 -8.15
C PHE A 94 -4.55 -2.58 -9.62
N ASP A 95 -4.66 -3.77 -10.17
CA ASP A 95 -5.22 -4.00 -11.49
C ASP A 95 -6.74 -4.21 -11.35
N ALA A 96 -7.50 -3.21 -11.74
CA ALA A 96 -8.96 -3.22 -11.64
C ALA A 96 -9.64 -4.18 -12.63
N GLU A 97 -8.97 -4.59 -13.71
CA GLU A 97 -9.55 -5.52 -14.69
C GLU A 97 -9.65 -6.94 -14.12
N VAL A 98 -8.65 -7.35 -13.34
CA VAL A 98 -8.59 -8.68 -12.71
C VAL A 98 -8.85 -8.68 -11.22
N GLY A 99 -8.84 -7.51 -10.57
CA GLY A 99 -9.08 -7.38 -9.12
C GLY A 99 -7.90 -7.84 -8.27
N LEU A 100 -6.67 -7.73 -8.78
CA LEU A 100 -5.46 -8.22 -8.13
C LEU A 100 -4.49 -7.09 -7.84
N TYR A 101 -3.69 -7.25 -6.77
CA TYR A 101 -2.57 -6.36 -6.50
C TYR A 101 -1.28 -6.91 -7.08
N TYR A 102 -0.53 -6.08 -7.77
CA TYR A 102 0.81 -6.40 -8.25
C TYR A 102 1.85 -6.02 -7.19
N LEU A 103 2.37 -7.00 -6.45
CA LEU A 103 3.41 -6.82 -5.44
C LEU A 103 4.77 -7.20 -6.02
N ARG A 104 5.19 -6.55 -7.11
CA ARG A 104 6.48 -6.72 -7.81
C ARG A 104 6.71 -8.14 -8.34
N ALA A 105 7.05 -9.08 -7.48
CA ALA A 105 7.35 -10.45 -7.88
C ALA A 105 6.08 -11.25 -8.20
N ARG A 106 4.94 -10.92 -7.57
CA ARG A 106 3.75 -11.75 -7.60
C ARG A 106 2.47 -10.94 -7.57
N TYR A 107 1.42 -11.51 -8.16
CA TYR A 107 0.06 -11.02 -8.01
C TYR A 107 -0.59 -11.60 -6.75
N TYR A 108 -1.19 -10.72 -5.97
CA TYR A 108 -1.91 -11.02 -4.74
C TYR A 108 -3.42 -10.89 -4.97
N ASP A 109 -4.16 -11.91 -4.55
CA ASP A 109 -5.62 -11.92 -4.53
C ASP A 109 -6.09 -11.51 -3.13
N PRO A 110 -6.67 -10.31 -2.96
CA PRO A 110 -7.15 -9.82 -1.67
C PRO A 110 -8.41 -10.53 -1.20
N TYR A 111 -9.21 -11.10 -2.11
CA TYR A 111 -10.46 -11.79 -1.78
C TYR A 111 -10.18 -13.15 -1.14
N VAL A 112 -9.18 -13.86 -1.65
CA VAL A 112 -8.73 -15.14 -1.08
C VAL A 112 -7.64 -14.95 0.00
N GLY A 113 -7.01 -13.78 0.05
CA GLY A 113 -5.97 -13.44 1.02
C GLY A 113 -4.63 -14.15 0.76
N ARG A 114 -4.26 -14.35 -0.51
CA ARG A 114 -3.02 -15.06 -0.89
C ARG A 114 -2.48 -14.68 -2.26
N PHE A 115 -1.21 -15.00 -2.51
CA PHE A 115 -0.64 -14.91 -3.85
C PHE A 115 -1.25 -15.96 -4.79
N ILE A 116 -1.39 -15.60 -6.07
CA ILE A 116 -1.89 -16.54 -7.10
C ILE A 116 -0.79 -17.39 -7.72
N SER A 117 0.47 -17.03 -7.47
CA SER A 117 1.66 -17.76 -7.92
C SER A 117 2.52 -18.20 -6.75
N ARG A 118 3.18 -19.34 -6.93
CA ARG A 118 4.14 -19.88 -5.96
C ARG A 118 5.31 -18.92 -5.77
N ASP A 119 5.75 -18.74 -4.52
CA ASP A 119 6.98 -18.04 -4.19
C ASP A 119 8.22 -18.73 -4.78
N THR A 120 9.16 -17.95 -5.31
CA THR A 120 10.50 -18.43 -5.69
C THR A 120 11.39 -18.60 -4.47
N TYR A 121 11.13 -17.84 -3.40
CA TYR A 121 11.74 -18.05 -2.10
C TYR A 121 11.11 -19.25 -1.42
N THR A 122 11.91 -20.26 -1.06
CA THR A 122 11.41 -21.55 -0.58
C THR A 122 11.09 -21.58 0.92
N GLY A 123 11.22 -20.45 1.61
CA GLY A 123 11.10 -20.39 3.06
C GLY A 123 12.38 -20.82 3.79
N ARG A 124 12.27 -20.94 5.11
CA ARG A 124 13.34 -21.40 6.01
C ARG A 124 12.83 -22.52 6.91
N ASP A 125 13.70 -23.48 7.18
CA ASP A 125 13.39 -24.63 8.05
C ASP A 125 13.05 -24.20 9.48
N ASP A 126 13.59 -23.07 9.95
CA ASP A 126 13.33 -22.49 11.26
C ASP A 126 12.06 -21.63 11.34
N SER A 127 11.37 -21.43 10.21
CA SER A 127 10.12 -20.67 10.13
C SER A 127 9.05 -21.47 9.36
N PRO A 128 8.30 -22.35 10.04
CA PRO A 128 7.29 -23.19 9.39
C PRO A 128 6.24 -22.41 8.60
N LEU A 129 5.89 -21.20 9.04
CA LEU A 129 4.94 -20.32 8.33
C LEU A 129 5.48 -19.85 6.97
N SER A 130 6.79 -19.73 6.82
CA SER A 130 7.43 -19.35 5.54
C SER A 130 7.41 -20.46 4.49
N LEU A 131 7.12 -21.70 4.88
CA LEU A 131 7.09 -22.85 3.97
C LEU A 131 5.80 -22.91 3.12
N ASN A 132 4.76 -22.16 3.49
CA ASN A 132 3.60 -21.98 2.63
C ASN A 132 3.84 -20.84 1.62
N LEU A 133 4.22 -21.25 0.42
CA LEU A 133 4.71 -20.39 -0.67
C LEU A 133 3.63 -19.53 -1.36
N TYR A 134 2.41 -19.52 -0.83
CA TYR A 134 1.31 -18.68 -1.33
C TYR A 134 0.85 -17.67 -0.27
N THR A 135 1.32 -17.79 0.97
CA THR A 135 0.87 -16.95 2.09
C THR A 135 1.25 -15.50 1.87
N TYR A 136 0.29 -14.59 2.07
CA TYR A 136 0.59 -13.17 2.21
C TYR A 136 0.98 -12.87 3.66
N VAL A 137 2.16 -12.25 3.84
CA VAL A 137 2.63 -11.66 5.12
C VAL A 137 2.45 -12.53 6.37
N LEU A 138 2.78 -13.83 6.25
CA LEU A 138 2.65 -14.82 7.33
C LEU A 138 1.22 -14.94 7.92
N ASN A 139 0.19 -14.60 7.13
CA ASN A 139 -1.21 -14.49 7.54
C ASN A 139 -1.47 -13.45 8.64
N ASN A 140 -0.62 -12.44 8.78
CA ASN A 140 -0.84 -11.34 9.72
C ASN A 140 -0.72 -9.96 9.03
N PRO A 141 -1.64 -9.65 8.10
CA PRO A 141 -1.61 -8.41 7.33
C PRO A 141 -1.93 -7.16 8.15
N LEU A 142 -2.30 -7.29 9.42
CA LEU A 142 -2.47 -6.12 10.29
C LEU A 142 -1.11 -5.53 10.72
N MET A 143 -0.09 -6.39 10.86
CA MET A 143 1.21 -6.01 11.43
C MET A 143 2.34 -5.96 10.39
N PHE A 144 2.12 -6.58 9.23
CA PHE A 144 3.15 -6.83 8.24
C PHE A 144 2.68 -6.46 6.84
N VAL A 145 3.60 -5.93 6.06
CA VAL A 145 3.47 -5.67 4.62
C VAL A 145 4.52 -6.46 3.86
N ASP A 146 4.38 -6.64 2.54
CA ASP A 146 5.40 -7.28 1.70
C ASP A 146 5.89 -6.34 0.59
N PRO A 147 6.88 -5.47 0.87
CA PRO A 147 7.41 -4.52 -0.10
C PRO A 147 8.15 -5.15 -1.28
N SER A 148 8.44 -6.46 -1.23
CA SER A 148 9.20 -7.17 -2.27
C SER A 148 8.36 -8.18 -3.04
N GLY A 149 7.20 -8.55 -2.50
CA GLY A 149 6.44 -9.71 -2.93
C GLY A 149 7.07 -11.05 -2.53
N HIS A 150 7.99 -11.09 -1.56
CA HIS A 150 8.65 -12.32 -1.08
C HIS A 150 8.74 -12.45 0.44
N THR A 151 8.63 -11.36 1.20
CA THR A 151 8.94 -11.38 2.62
C THR A 151 8.13 -10.36 3.39
N ALA A 152 7.49 -10.84 4.47
CA ALA A 152 6.82 -10.02 5.45
C ALA A 152 7.82 -9.10 6.16
N VAL A 153 7.53 -7.80 6.16
CA VAL A 153 8.27 -6.78 6.91
C VAL A 153 7.30 -6.14 7.90
N ALA A 154 7.69 -6.04 9.17
CA ALA A 154 6.85 -5.41 10.16
C ALA A 154 6.77 -3.90 9.89
N LEU A 155 5.58 -3.31 10.02
CA LEU A 155 5.39 -1.86 9.85
C LEU A 155 6.32 -1.03 10.73
N ARG A 156 6.57 -1.50 11.96
CA ARG A 156 7.53 -0.89 12.89
C ARG A 156 8.93 -0.83 12.30
N ASP A 157 9.39 -1.92 11.69
CA ASP A 157 10.76 -2.05 11.21
C ASP A 157 11.00 -1.10 10.02
N LEU A 158 10.00 -0.95 9.14
CA LEU A 158 10.00 0.09 8.09
C LEU A 158 10.11 1.51 8.67
N ALA A 159 9.34 1.83 9.71
CA ALA A 159 9.43 3.14 10.36
C ALA A 159 10.84 3.38 10.93
N THR A 160 11.43 2.42 11.64
CA THR A 160 12.83 2.55 12.13
C THR A 160 13.87 2.69 11.03
N ALA A 161 13.68 2.08 9.86
CA ALA A 161 14.62 2.22 8.73
C ALA A 161 14.71 3.67 8.20
N THR A 162 13.69 4.50 8.47
CA THR A 162 13.66 5.93 8.10
C THR A 162 14.34 6.84 9.15
N GLY A 163 14.87 6.27 10.24
CA GLY A 163 15.39 7.02 11.38
C GLY A 163 14.32 7.44 12.38
N ALA A 164 13.06 6.99 12.20
CA ALA A 164 12.02 7.20 13.19
C ALA A 164 12.26 6.31 14.42
N SER A 165 12.01 6.83 15.62
CA SER A 165 11.90 5.98 16.81
C SER A 165 10.44 5.56 16.99
N VAL A 166 10.23 4.29 17.28
CA VAL A 166 8.89 3.72 17.49
C VAL A 166 8.83 3.09 18.87
N SER A 167 7.81 3.45 19.64
CA SER A 167 7.51 2.84 20.94
C SER A 167 6.06 2.34 20.97
N TYR A 168 5.84 1.26 21.73
CA TYR A 168 4.52 0.69 21.96
C TYR A 168 4.33 0.45 23.45
N ASP A 169 3.28 1.03 24.02
CA ASP A 169 2.85 0.73 25.39
C ASP A 169 1.69 -0.28 25.35
N ALA A 170 2.02 -1.52 25.72
CA ALA A 170 1.06 -2.62 25.75
C ALA A 170 -0.08 -2.41 26.76
N LYS A 171 0.10 -1.59 27.80
CA LYS A 171 -0.96 -1.32 28.79
C LYS A 171 -2.03 -0.41 28.19
N THR A 172 -1.60 0.66 27.54
CA THR A 172 -2.50 1.66 26.96
C THR A 172 -2.91 1.33 25.53
N GLY A 173 -2.18 0.43 24.85
CA GLY A 173 -2.40 0.14 23.44
C GLY A 173 -1.95 1.28 22.53
N ILE A 174 -1.05 2.15 23.02
CA ILE A 174 -0.63 3.32 22.29
C ILE A 174 0.69 3.02 21.56
N SER A 175 0.71 3.30 20.27
CA SER A 175 1.93 3.31 19.45
C SER A 175 2.34 4.74 19.13
N THR A 176 3.57 5.13 19.45
CA THR A 176 4.12 6.46 19.18
C THR A 176 5.27 6.37 18.19
N TYR A 177 5.23 7.22 17.18
CA TYR A 177 6.22 7.32 16.11
C TYR A 177 6.82 8.73 16.15
N ASN A 178 8.13 8.84 16.33
CA ASN A 178 8.84 10.12 16.30
C ASN A 178 9.86 10.12 15.16
N LEU A 179 9.71 11.05 14.21
CA LEU A 179 10.65 11.26 13.12
C LEU A 179 11.10 12.71 13.13
N SER A 180 12.40 12.94 13.35
CA SER A 180 13.01 14.28 13.31
C SER A 180 12.29 15.32 14.20
N GLY A 181 11.75 14.89 15.35
CA GLY A 181 11.05 15.75 16.30
C GLY A 181 9.54 15.91 16.06
N VAL A 182 8.99 15.33 15.00
CA VAL A 182 7.54 15.24 14.77
C VAL A 182 7.04 13.94 15.40
N GLU A 183 6.08 14.04 16.31
CA GLU A 183 5.49 12.90 17.02
C GLU A 183 4.06 12.63 16.54
N ILE A 184 3.78 11.38 16.17
CA ILE A 184 2.45 10.88 15.79
C ILE A 184 2.11 9.70 16.68
N THR A 185 0.90 9.70 17.22
CA THR A 185 0.45 8.66 18.17
C THR A 185 -0.85 8.01 17.68
N PHE A 186 -0.89 6.68 17.69
CA PHE A 186 -2.03 5.87 17.30
C PHE A 186 -2.52 5.03 18.48
N ASN A 187 -3.83 5.01 18.71
CA ASN A 187 -4.45 4.07 19.64
C ASN A 187 -4.84 2.80 18.88
N THR A 188 -4.24 1.67 19.26
CA THR A 188 -4.45 0.38 18.60
C THR A 188 -5.49 -0.49 19.32
N LYS A 189 -6.09 -0.02 20.43
CA LYS A 189 -7.24 -0.68 21.06
C LYS A 189 -8.54 -0.14 20.44
N SER A 190 -9.42 -1.05 20.03
CA SER A 190 -10.78 -0.72 19.61
C SER A 190 -11.49 0.06 20.72
N ALA A 191 -12.28 1.08 20.34
CA ALA A 191 -13.11 1.85 21.27
C ALA A 191 -14.16 0.99 22.02
N SER A 192 -14.30 -0.30 21.68
CA SER A 192 -15.22 -1.24 22.34
C SER A 192 -14.67 -1.89 23.61
N ASP A 193 -13.38 -1.71 23.94
CA ASP A 193 -12.72 -2.37 25.09
C ASP A 193 -12.41 -1.41 26.26
N GLN A 194 -13.17 -0.31 26.39
CA GLN A 194 -13.16 0.55 27.60
C GLN A 194 -14.45 0.41 28.41
#